data_AF-D8RTE1-F1
#
_entry.id   AF-D8RTE1-F1
#
_cell.length_a   1.000
_cell.length_b   1.000
_cell.length_c   1.000
_cell.angle_alpha   90.00
_cell.angle_beta   90.00
_cell.angle_gamma   90.00
#
_symmetry.space_group_name_H-M   'P 1'
#
loop_
_entity.id
_entity.type
_entity.pdbx_description
1 polymer ?
#
loop_
_entity_poly.entity_id
_entity_poly.type
_entity_poly.pdbx_seq_one_letter_code
_entity_poly.pdbx_strand_id
1 'polypeptide(L)'
;MSVPFELVDEEEMQAIEAALRQASAFHRSRMLTAAARAQSSLVLVSASEIFSIVSDIEDSAPLPAALRFPLKKSLCVTDMTALEWCEKQVEFSFLRGKPPKTSAMQAGSARHVELESEVVKRVDVDIRTREDFWAVRFINYLVGTRQLLAEGLTRELPIVAFVEGNWWTGIIDELMLPEGSAGPRLIDTKTRLRQSLPSDAQKRNGRLQLMCYKRLWDTLCEQAIPLDEFFSNFELDPLQELSLSIRSHIVDIKLSSKVDCLKELLGVLQESCTVLPLADQLLKLRYEWQVDRSLIGEEEFMFDPDWLKQRIQFHLQFWNGSRESHLVSQSDEWKCRFCAFADRCKSENQR
;
A
#
# COMPACT_ATOMS: atom_id res chain seq x y z
N MET A 1 -18.33 -9.52 -54.00
CA MET A 1 -18.83 -8.43 -53.14
C MET A 1 -17.84 -8.26 -52.02
N SER A 2 -17.04 -7.20 -52.04
CA SER A 2 -16.09 -6.87 -50.98
C SER A 2 -16.85 -6.19 -49.84
N VAL A 3 -16.86 -6.81 -48.66
CA VAL A 3 -17.37 -6.17 -47.45
C VAL A 3 -16.40 -5.03 -47.10
N PRO A 4 -16.85 -3.78 -46.96
CA PRO A 4 -15.98 -2.70 -46.51
C PRO A 4 -15.61 -2.97 -45.04
N PHE A 5 -14.31 -3.02 -44.77
CA PHE A 5 -13.78 -3.04 -43.41
C PHE A 5 -13.69 -1.58 -42.94
N GLU A 6 -14.69 -1.13 -42.19
CA GLU A 6 -14.63 0.16 -41.49
C GLU A 6 -13.62 0.02 -40.35
N LEU A 7 -12.49 0.73 -40.49
CA LEU A 7 -11.50 0.88 -39.43
C LEU A 7 -12.10 1.82 -38.38
N VAL A 8 -12.46 1.26 -37.22
CA VAL A 8 -12.81 2.04 -36.02
C VAL A 8 -11.63 2.95 -35.70
N ASP A 9 -11.87 4.25 -35.64
CA ASP A 9 -10.81 5.20 -35.31
C ASP A 9 -10.43 5.14 -33.81
N GLU A 10 -9.31 5.76 -33.46
CA GLU A 10 -8.75 5.70 -32.11
C GLU A 10 -9.68 6.36 -31.06
N GLU A 11 -10.52 7.31 -31.48
CA GLU A 11 -11.48 8.02 -30.64
C GLU A 11 -12.71 7.13 -30.35
N GLU A 12 -13.22 6.44 -31.37
CA GLU A 12 -14.28 5.44 -31.23
C GLU A 12 -13.82 4.24 -30.40
N MET A 13 -12.57 3.80 -30.54
CA MET A 13 -12.01 2.72 -29.72
C MET A 13 -11.90 3.13 -28.24
N GLN A 14 -11.46 4.36 -27.97
CA GLN A 14 -11.46 4.92 -26.62
C GLN A 14 -12.86 5.06 -26.03
N ALA A 15 -13.85 5.46 -26.84
CA ALA A 15 -15.25 5.55 -26.42
C ALA A 15 -15.84 4.18 -26.08
N ILE A 16 -15.54 3.14 -26.88
CA ILE A 16 -15.96 1.76 -26.61
C ILE A 16 -15.31 1.24 -25.31
N GLU A 17 -14.01 1.46 -25.11
CA GLU A 17 -13.34 1.09 -23.87
C GLU A 17 -13.92 1.83 -22.66
N ALA A 18 -14.20 3.13 -22.78
CA ALA A 18 -14.84 3.91 -21.72
C ALA A 18 -16.25 3.40 -21.39
N ALA A 19 -17.04 3.04 -22.40
CA ALA A 19 -18.37 2.46 -22.23
C ALA A 19 -18.31 1.08 -21.58
N LEU A 20 -17.35 0.22 -21.96
CA LEU A 20 -17.12 -1.08 -21.32
C LEU A 20 -16.66 -0.93 -19.86
N ARG A 21 -15.80 0.06 -19.56
CA ARG A 21 -15.42 0.40 -18.18
C ARG A 21 -16.61 0.88 -17.36
N GLN A 22 -17.47 1.73 -17.92
CA GLN A 22 -18.70 2.18 -17.25
C GLN A 22 -19.70 1.04 -17.01
N ALA A 23 -19.90 0.16 -18.00
CA ALA A 23 -20.79 -0.99 -17.86
C ALA A 23 -20.27 -2.00 -16.82
N SER A 24 -18.96 -2.25 -16.81
CA SER A 24 -18.28 -3.05 -15.79
C SER A 24 -18.40 -2.40 -14.40
N ALA A 25 -18.18 -1.08 -14.28
CA ALA A 25 -18.33 -0.34 -13.04
C ALA A 25 -19.77 -0.38 -12.51
N PHE A 26 -20.77 -0.26 -13.39
CA PHE A 26 -22.19 -0.36 -13.01
C PHE A 26 -22.57 -1.78 -12.57
N HIS A 27 -22.07 -2.81 -13.25
CA HIS A 27 -22.30 -4.20 -12.86
C HIS A 27 -21.61 -4.55 -11.54
N ARG A 28 -20.36 -4.11 -11.35
CA ARG A 28 -19.63 -4.19 -10.07
C ARG A 28 -20.42 -3.46 -8.98
N SER A 29 -20.79 -2.20 -9.18
CA SER A 29 -21.61 -1.42 -8.22
C SER A 29 -22.91 -2.12 -7.76
N ARG A 30 -23.62 -2.81 -8.66
CA ARG A 30 -24.81 -3.64 -8.29
C ARG A 30 -24.48 -4.89 -7.49
N MET A 31 -23.35 -5.54 -7.75
CA MET A 31 -22.86 -6.67 -6.95
C MET A 31 -22.42 -6.21 -5.56
N LEU A 32 -21.78 -5.04 -5.46
CA LEU A 32 -21.31 -4.45 -4.20
C LEU A 32 -22.48 -4.09 -3.27
N THR A 33 -23.56 -3.51 -3.81
CA THR A 33 -24.78 -3.21 -3.05
C THR A 33 -25.53 -4.45 -2.56
N ALA A 34 -25.40 -5.59 -3.23
CA ALA A 34 -25.95 -6.86 -2.79
C ALA A 34 -25.10 -7.53 -1.69
N ALA A 35 -23.77 -7.49 -1.81
CA ALA A 35 -22.84 -8.04 -0.84
C ALA A 35 -22.79 -7.24 0.48
N ALA A 36 -22.92 -5.91 0.43
CA ALA A 36 -22.92 -5.01 1.58
C ALA A 36 -24.10 -5.19 2.55
N ARG A 37 -25.21 -5.81 2.12
CA ARG A 37 -26.42 -5.98 2.95
C ARG A 37 -26.31 -7.08 4.02
N ALA A 38 -25.24 -7.87 4.02
CA ALA A 38 -25.00 -8.88 5.05
C ALA A 38 -24.29 -8.26 6.26
N GLN A 39 -25.06 -7.64 7.17
CA GLN A 39 -24.55 -7.09 8.42
C GLN A 39 -23.89 -8.19 9.29
N SER A 40 -22.60 -8.02 9.54
CA SER A 40 -21.86 -8.67 10.62
C SER A 40 -20.79 -7.67 11.08
N SER A 41 -20.59 -7.54 12.38
CA SER A 41 -19.56 -6.66 12.97
C SER A 41 -18.21 -6.92 12.29
N LEU A 42 -17.74 -5.96 11.49
CA LEU A 42 -16.45 -6.04 10.81
C LEU A 42 -15.35 -5.81 11.85
N VAL A 43 -14.53 -6.84 12.08
CA VAL A 43 -13.50 -6.83 13.12
C VAL A 43 -12.17 -7.23 12.47
N LEU A 44 -11.22 -6.30 12.48
CA LEU A 44 -9.84 -6.56 12.03
C LEU A 44 -9.10 -7.40 13.06
N VAL A 45 -8.03 -8.02 12.61
CA VAL A 45 -7.19 -8.88 13.42
C VAL A 45 -5.86 -8.21 13.72
N SER A 46 -5.40 -8.31 14.97
CA SER A 46 -4.04 -7.97 15.39
C SER A 46 -3.27 -9.21 15.84
N ALA A 47 -1.95 -9.15 15.73
CA ALA A 47 -1.06 -10.18 16.24
C ALA A 47 -0.97 -10.06 17.77
N SER A 48 -1.26 -11.13 18.53
CA SER A 48 -0.88 -11.17 19.94
C SER A 48 0.66 -11.18 20.08
N GLU A 49 1.18 -10.51 21.11
CA GLU A 49 2.61 -10.16 21.31
C GLU A 49 3.62 -11.34 21.36
N ILE A 50 3.19 -12.59 21.11
CA ILE A 50 4.01 -13.79 21.29
C ILE A 50 4.89 -14.12 20.07
N PHE A 51 4.71 -13.45 18.92
CA PHE A 51 5.56 -13.63 17.74
C PHE A 51 6.34 -12.36 17.35
N SER A 52 7.22 -11.90 18.25
CA SER A 52 8.20 -10.81 18.01
C SER A 52 9.30 -11.15 16.96
N ILE A 53 9.08 -12.13 16.08
CA ILE A 53 10.04 -12.54 15.03
C ILE A 53 9.68 -11.97 13.65
N VAL A 54 8.51 -11.34 13.50
CA VAL A 54 8.22 -10.49 12.35
C VAL A 54 7.86 -9.11 12.87
N SER A 55 8.89 -8.39 13.33
CA SER A 55 8.88 -6.92 13.28
C SER A 55 8.31 -6.50 11.93
N ASP A 56 7.50 -5.44 11.90
CA ASP A 56 7.02 -4.77 10.68
C ASP A 56 8.01 -5.02 9.55
N ILE A 57 7.59 -5.52 8.38
CA ILE A 57 8.53 -5.78 7.26
C ILE A 57 9.40 -4.54 6.93
N GLU A 58 8.98 -3.36 7.39
CA GLU A 58 9.78 -2.15 7.41
C GLU A 58 11.08 -2.29 8.24
N ASP A 59 11.08 -2.94 9.41
CA ASP A 59 12.13 -2.95 10.44
C ASP A 59 12.91 -4.28 10.58
N SER A 60 12.98 -5.11 9.54
CA SER A 60 13.87 -6.28 9.52
C SER A 60 15.35 -5.87 9.70
N ALA A 61 16.02 -6.50 10.67
CA ALA A 61 17.41 -6.27 11.06
C ALA A 61 18.43 -6.47 9.92
N PRO A 62 19.60 -5.79 9.95
CA PRO A 62 20.59 -5.87 8.88
C PRO A 62 21.30 -7.23 8.83
N LEU A 63 21.37 -7.81 7.62
CA LEU A 63 22.18 -8.99 7.30
C LEU A 63 23.61 -8.58 6.87
N PRO A 64 24.59 -9.50 6.95
CA PRO A 64 26.01 -9.18 6.72
C PRO A 64 26.33 -8.64 5.31
N ALA A 65 27.34 -7.78 5.27
CA ALA A 65 27.71 -6.85 4.19
C ALA A 65 28.29 -7.47 2.88
N ALA A 66 27.90 -8.69 2.49
CA ALA A 66 28.49 -9.36 1.32
C ALA A 66 27.68 -9.25 0.02
N LEU A 67 26.51 -8.59 0.03
CA LEU A 67 25.73 -8.28 -1.18
C LEU A 67 25.25 -6.83 -1.07
N ARG A 68 25.42 -6.02 -2.12
CA ARG A 68 24.85 -4.66 -2.20
C ARG A 68 23.32 -4.81 -2.10
N PHE A 69 22.80 -4.63 -0.88
CA PHE A 69 21.41 -4.84 -0.45
C PHE A 69 20.88 -6.26 -0.73
N PRO A 70 20.80 -7.19 0.25
CA PRO A 70 20.09 -8.43 0.01
C PRO A 70 18.66 -8.09 -0.46
N LEU A 71 18.27 -8.58 -1.64
CA LEU A 71 16.96 -8.35 -2.22
C LEU A 71 15.91 -8.68 -1.14
N LYS A 72 15.22 -7.65 -0.64
CA LYS A 72 14.02 -7.89 0.16
C LYS A 72 13.10 -8.74 -0.71
N LYS A 73 12.50 -9.79 -0.13
CA LYS A 73 11.46 -10.60 -0.79
C LYS A 73 10.27 -9.74 -1.24
N SER A 74 10.15 -8.51 -0.75
CA SER A 74 9.21 -7.52 -1.24
C SER A 74 9.72 -6.09 -1.03
N LEU A 75 9.31 -5.18 -1.90
CA LEU A 75 9.50 -3.74 -1.79
C LEU A 75 8.38 -3.14 -0.94
N CYS A 76 8.71 -2.36 0.07
CA CYS A 76 7.71 -1.55 0.78
C CYS A 76 7.50 -0.24 0.03
N VAL A 77 6.25 0.24 -0.07
CA VAL A 77 5.95 1.56 -0.64
C VAL A 77 6.69 2.69 0.11
N THR A 78 6.81 2.58 1.44
CA THR A 78 7.58 3.52 2.26
C THR A 78 9.06 3.54 1.88
N ASP A 79 9.67 2.37 1.67
CA ASP A 79 11.08 2.26 1.25
C ASP A 79 11.27 2.86 -0.14
N MET A 80 10.36 2.55 -1.07
CA MET A 80 10.40 3.07 -2.43
C MET A 80 10.32 4.61 -2.45
N THR A 81 9.37 5.16 -1.71
CA THR A 81 9.14 6.60 -1.68
C THR A 81 10.22 7.34 -0.90
N ALA A 82 10.89 6.71 0.06
CA ALA A 82 12.02 7.30 0.80
C ALA A 82 13.16 7.76 -0.11
N LEU A 83 13.31 7.16 -1.30
CA LEU A 83 14.26 7.62 -2.32
C LEU A 83 13.95 9.02 -2.87
N GLU A 84 12.69 9.47 -2.85
CA GLU A 84 12.32 10.88 -3.16
C GLU A 84 12.86 11.87 -2.14
N TRP A 85 13.08 11.40 -0.90
CA TRP A 85 13.60 12.23 0.14
C TRP A 85 15.13 12.34 0.00
N CYS A 86 15.85 11.23 0.14
CA CYS A 86 17.30 11.19 -0.02
C CYS A 86 17.80 9.74 -0.19
N GLU A 87 18.35 9.42 -1.36
CA GLU A 87 18.87 8.07 -1.65
C GLU A 87 20.04 7.69 -0.75
N LYS A 88 20.97 8.62 -0.48
CA LYS A 88 22.07 8.40 0.47
C LYS A 88 21.58 8.10 1.88
N GLN A 89 20.49 8.70 2.32
CA GLN A 89 19.89 8.37 3.61
C GLN A 89 19.33 6.93 3.61
N VAL A 90 18.70 6.50 2.52
CA VAL A 90 18.22 5.11 2.39
C VAL A 90 19.40 4.16 2.43
N GLU A 91 20.42 4.37 1.60
CA GLU A 91 21.65 3.57 1.61
C GLU A 91 22.26 3.46 3.02
N PHE A 92 22.47 4.58 3.72
CA PHE A 92 23.04 4.55 5.06
C PHE A 92 22.15 3.86 6.08
N SER A 93 20.83 4.02 5.97
CA SER A 93 19.89 3.33 6.85
C SER A 93 19.98 1.80 6.70
N PHE A 94 20.21 1.31 5.49
CA PHE A 94 20.44 -0.12 5.23
C PHE A 94 21.81 -0.59 5.72
N LEU A 95 22.87 0.20 5.49
CA LEU A 95 24.24 -0.19 5.85
C LEU A 95 24.53 -0.06 7.35
N ARG A 96 23.83 0.84 8.06
CA ARG A 96 24.17 1.24 9.44
C ARG A 96 23.01 1.12 10.41
N GLY A 97 21.83 0.73 9.94
CA GLY A 97 20.60 0.71 10.71
C GLY A 97 19.81 2.01 10.59
N LYS A 98 18.49 1.90 10.72
CA LYS A 98 17.57 3.02 10.65
C LYS A 98 17.75 3.97 11.84
N PRO A 99 17.77 5.29 11.63
CA PRO A 99 17.67 6.25 12.73
C PRO A 99 16.38 6.06 13.55
N PRO A 100 16.39 6.37 14.85
CA PRO A 100 15.18 6.29 15.66
C PRO A 100 14.09 7.23 15.13
N LYS A 101 12.83 6.82 15.26
CA LYS A 101 11.67 7.66 14.90
C LYS A 101 11.72 8.96 15.72
N THR A 102 11.56 10.10 15.03
CA THR A 102 11.48 11.41 15.70
C THR A 102 10.15 11.55 16.44
N SER A 103 10.06 12.50 17.39
CA SER A 103 8.80 12.81 18.08
C SER A 103 7.68 13.19 17.12
N ALA A 104 8.00 13.91 16.04
CA ALA A 104 7.04 14.27 15.00
C ALA A 104 6.56 13.03 14.21
N MET A 105 7.44 12.06 13.94
CA MET A 105 7.05 10.80 13.29
C MET A 105 6.18 9.94 14.22
N GLN A 106 6.54 9.86 15.50
CA GLN A 106 5.74 9.12 16.50
C GLN A 106 4.34 9.72 16.66
N ALA A 107 4.23 11.05 16.72
CA ALA A 107 2.95 11.75 16.76
C ALA A 107 2.11 11.47 15.50
N GLY A 108 2.74 11.41 14.33
CA GLY A 108 2.10 11.00 13.08
C GLY A 108 1.55 9.58 13.17
N SER A 109 2.38 8.60 13.53
CA SER A 109 1.95 7.20 13.68
C SER A 109 0.81 7.04 14.69
N ALA A 110 0.86 7.76 15.83
CA ALA A 110 -0.21 7.74 16.82
C ALA A 110 -1.54 8.29 16.26
N ARG A 111 -1.49 9.30 15.38
CA ARG A 111 -2.69 9.84 14.73
C ARG A 111 -3.32 8.83 13.76
N HIS A 112 -2.52 8.06 13.02
CA HIS A 112 -3.03 6.98 12.16
C HIS A 112 -3.76 5.91 12.95
N VAL A 113 -3.18 5.47 14.07
CA VAL A 113 -3.82 4.50 14.98
C VAL A 113 -5.15 5.02 15.54
N GLU A 114 -5.20 6.31 15.92
CA GLU A 114 -6.44 6.94 16.36
C GLU A 114 -7.49 6.95 15.25
N LEU A 115 -7.14 7.42 14.05
CA LEU A 115 -8.02 7.45 12.89
C LEU A 115 -8.56 6.06 12.53
N GLU A 116 -7.71 5.03 12.56
CA GLU A 116 -8.12 3.64 12.33
C GLU A 116 -9.17 3.19 13.35
N SER A 117 -8.97 3.52 14.64
CA SER A 117 -9.86 3.13 15.73
C SER A 117 -11.25 3.78 15.67
N GLU A 118 -11.38 4.89 14.93
CA GLU A 118 -12.69 5.52 14.65
C GLU A 118 -13.55 4.64 13.72
N VAL A 119 -12.92 3.82 12.89
CA VAL A 119 -13.57 3.07 11.82
C VAL A 119 -13.60 1.57 12.10
N VAL A 120 -12.59 1.02 12.80
CA VAL A 120 -12.48 -0.43 12.99
C VAL A 120 -12.10 -0.84 14.41
N LYS A 121 -12.64 -1.99 14.84
CA LYS A 121 -12.22 -2.67 16.06
C LYS A 121 -11.26 -3.80 15.72
N ARG A 122 -10.19 -3.92 16.50
CA ARG A 122 -9.21 -5.01 16.40
C ARG A 122 -9.49 -6.10 17.44
N VAL A 123 -9.29 -7.35 17.05
CA VAL A 123 -9.27 -8.52 17.93
C VAL A 123 -7.93 -9.23 17.76
N ASP A 124 -7.36 -9.67 18.86
CA ASP A 124 -6.08 -10.36 18.84
C ASP A 124 -6.27 -11.82 18.45
N VAL A 125 -5.40 -12.32 17.57
CA VAL A 125 -5.26 -13.75 17.29
C VAL A 125 -3.84 -14.21 17.59
N ASP A 126 -3.71 -15.48 17.93
CA ASP A 126 -2.41 -16.15 18.01
C ASP A 126 -1.81 -16.32 16.62
N ILE A 127 -0.60 -15.80 16.42
CA ILE A 127 0.24 -16.07 15.24
C ILE A 127 1.31 -17.09 15.64
N ARG A 128 1.35 -18.23 14.95
CA ARG A 128 2.30 -19.32 15.26
C ARG A 128 3.21 -19.67 14.09
N THR A 129 2.78 -19.38 12.87
CA THR A 129 3.50 -19.69 11.63
C THR A 129 3.70 -18.44 10.77
N ARG A 130 4.51 -18.56 9.71
CA ARG A 130 4.67 -17.49 8.71
C ARG A 130 3.39 -17.31 7.90
N GLU A 131 2.67 -18.41 7.70
CA GLU A 131 1.39 -18.46 7.02
C GLU A 131 0.29 -17.77 7.82
N ASP A 132 0.29 -17.93 9.15
CA ASP A 132 -0.60 -17.19 10.06
C ASP A 132 -0.36 -15.67 9.93
N PHE A 133 0.90 -15.24 9.88
CA PHE A 133 1.25 -13.83 9.70
C PHE A 133 0.69 -13.26 8.39
N TRP A 134 0.83 -14.01 7.29
CA TRP A 134 0.25 -13.62 6.01
C TRP A 134 -1.28 -13.68 6.02
N ALA A 135 -1.87 -14.68 6.67
CA ALA A 135 -3.31 -14.83 6.78
C ALA A 135 -3.95 -13.62 7.48
N VAL A 136 -3.35 -13.12 8.57
CA VAL A 136 -3.83 -11.89 9.25
C VAL A 136 -3.86 -10.70 8.29
N ARG A 137 -2.81 -10.51 7.47
CA ARG A 137 -2.78 -9.42 6.48
C ARG A 137 -3.90 -9.54 5.45
N PHE A 138 -4.13 -10.74 4.92
CA PHE A 138 -5.17 -10.96 3.90
C PHE A 138 -6.58 -10.90 4.49
N ILE A 139 -6.79 -11.38 5.72
CA ILE A 139 -8.03 -11.19 6.45
C ILE A 139 -8.30 -9.70 6.62
N ASN A 140 -7.30 -8.91 7.03
CA ASN A 140 -7.46 -7.47 7.20
C ASN A 140 -7.79 -6.75 5.89
N TYR A 141 -7.16 -7.15 4.78
CA TYR A 141 -7.52 -6.65 3.46
C TYR A 141 -8.98 -7.01 3.08
N LEU A 142 -9.39 -8.26 3.29
CA LEU A 142 -10.76 -8.71 2.99
C LEU A 142 -11.81 -8.00 3.85
N VAL A 143 -11.53 -7.80 5.13
CA VAL A 143 -12.43 -7.08 6.05
C VAL A 143 -12.52 -5.61 5.67
N GLY A 144 -11.39 -4.93 5.43
CA GLY A 144 -11.38 -3.52 5.06
C GLY A 144 -12.01 -3.26 3.68
N THR A 145 -11.84 -4.17 2.71
CA THR A 145 -12.55 -4.05 1.43
C THR A 145 -14.06 -4.26 1.59
N ARG A 146 -14.52 -5.20 2.42
CA ARG A 146 -15.95 -5.32 2.75
C ARG A 146 -16.48 -4.07 3.44
N GLN A 147 -15.70 -3.49 4.34
CA GLN A 147 -16.06 -2.24 5.02
C GLN A 147 -16.21 -1.09 4.03
N LEU A 148 -15.22 -0.91 3.15
CA LEU A 148 -15.26 0.11 2.11
C LEU A 148 -16.55 0.04 1.30
N LEU A 149 -16.98 -1.17 0.93
CA LEU A 149 -18.18 -1.38 0.14
C LEU A 149 -19.49 -1.17 0.92
N ALA A 150 -19.48 -1.47 2.22
CA ALA A 150 -20.66 -1.36 3.07
C ALA A 150 -20.87 0.06 3.62
N GLU A 151 -19.79 0.72 4.01
CA GLU A 151 -19.80 1.99 4.74
C GLU A 151 -19.24 3.16 3.93
N GLY A 152 -18.61 2.88 2.78
CA GLY A 152 -17.99 3.89 1.94
C GLY A 152 -16.61 4.36 2.42
N LEU A 153 -16.04 3.73 3.45
CA LEU A 153 -14.78 4.11 4.07
C LEU A 153 -14.04 2.89 4.63
N THR A 154 -12.72 2.85 4.46
CA THR A 154 -11.82 1.98 5.24
C THR A 154 -10.51 2.72 5.48
N ARG A 155 -9.81 2.36 6.57
CA ARG A 155 -8.51 2.93 6.93
C ARG A 155 -7.48 1.84 7.17
N GLU A 156 -6.19 2.22 7.08
CA GLU A 156 -5.03 1.37 7.35
C GLU A 156 -5.11 -0.01 6.63
N LEU A 157 -5.52 0.00 5.35
CA LEU A 157 -5.75 -1.22 4.59
C LEU A 157 -4.41 -1.83 4.14
N PRO A 158 -4.00 -3.02 4.63
CA PRO A 158 -2.78 -3.65 4.18
C PRO A 158 -2.92 -4.13 2.74
N ILE A 159 -2.00 -3.76 1.86
CA ILE A 159 -2.02 -4.14 0.45
C ILE A 159 -0.75 -4.88 0.05
N VAL A 160 -0.90 -5.92 -0.79
CA VAL A 160 0.20 -6.70 -1.36
C VAL A 160 -0.12 -7.04 -2.81
N ALA A 161 0.75 -6.66 -3.75
CA ALA A 161 0.54 -6.92 -5.17
C ALA A 161 1.87 -7.14 -5.91
N PHE A 162 1.82 -7.80 -7.07
CA PHE A 162 2.98 -8.02 -7.93
C PHE A 162 3.01 -7.00 -9.06
N VAL A 163 4.01 -6.12 -9.07
CA VAL A 163 4.10 -4.99 -10.01
C VAL A 163 5.56 -4.80 -10.46
N GLU A 164 5.75 -4.62 -11.78
CA GLU A 164 7.06 -4.44 -12.41
C GLU A 164 8.07 -5.54 -11.99
N GLY A 165 7.62 -6.80 -11.96
CA GLY A 165 8.45 -7.96 -11.63
C GLY A 165 8.83 -8.10 -10.14
N ASN A 166 8.22 -7.31 -9.25
CA ASN A 166 8.54 -7.31 -7.83
C ASN A 166 7.26 -7.45 -7.00
N TRP A 167 7.36 -8.10 -5.83
CA TRP A 167 6.31 -8.06 -4.82
C TRP A 167 6.37 -6.73 -4.07
N TRP A 168 5.23 -6.07 -3.94
CA TRP A 168 5.09 -4.82 -3.21
C TRP A 168 4.20 -5.02 -1.99
N THR A 169 4.53 -4.33 -0.92
CA THR A 169 3.75 -4.30 0.32
C THR A 169 3.54 -2.87 0.78
N GLY A 170 2.42 -2.63 1.47
CA GLY A 170 2.18 -1.35 2.14
C GLY A 170 0.88 -1.36 2.93
N ILE A 171 0.53 -0.18 3.43
CA ILE A 171 -0.70 0.10 4.16
C ILE A 171 -1.28 1.37 3.55
N ILE A 172 -2.53 1.31 3.08
CA ILE A 172 -3.22 2.47 2.53
C ILE A 172 -3.94 3.18 3.68
N ASP A 173 -3.55 4.42 3.97
CA ASP A 173 -4.10 5.20 5.09
C ASP A 173 -5.63 5.28 5.07
N GLU A 174 -6.21 5.70 3.93
CA GLU A 174 -7.65 5.90 3.79
C GLU A 174 -8.09 5.62 2.34
N LEU A 175 -9.16 4.83 2.22
CA LEU A 175 -9.93 4.63 0.98
C LEU A 175 -11.36 5.07 1.28
N MET A 176 -11.87 5.98 0.47
CA MET A 176 -13.23 6.52 0.60
C MET A 176 -13.95 6.36 -0.74
N LEU A 177 -15.23 5.97 -0.75
CA LEU A 177 -16.08 5.93 -1.94
C LEU A 177 -16.90 7.24 -2.02
N PRO A 178 -16.49 8.22 -2.85
CA PRO A 178 -17.26 9.46 -2.97
C PRO A 178 -18.62 9.18 -3.62
N GLU A 179 -19.64 9.93 -3.21
CA GLU A 179 -20.94 9.88 -3.89
C GLU A 179 -20.77 10.18 -5.38
N GLY A 180 -21.34 9.31 -6.23
CA GLY A 180 -21.26 9.45 -7.69
C GLY A 180 -19.91 9.09 -8.32
N SER A 181 -18.90 8.68 -7.54
CA SER A 181 -17.64 8.17 -8.09
C SER A 181 -17.80 6.74 -8.61
N ALA A 182 -17.04 6.41 -9.66
CA ALA A 182 -16.96 5.05 -10.19
C ALA A 182 -16.15 4.09 -9.30
N GLY A 183 -15.37 4.62 -8.35
CA GLY A 183 -14.54 3.84 -7.45
C GLY A 183 -13.89 4.65 -6.33
N PRO A 184 -13.09 4.01 -5.46
CA PRO A 184 -12.61 4.65 -4.24
C PRO A 184 -11.49 5.63 -4.51
N ARG A 185 -11.53 6.75 -3.81
CA ARG A 185 -10.45 7.72 -3.73
C ARG A 185 -9.48 7.33 -2.64
N LEU A 186 -8.20 7.27 -2.97
CA LEU A 186 -7.13 7.09 -2.00
C LEU A 186 -6.75 8.44 -1.39
N ILE A 187 -6.64 8.44 -0.07
CA ILE A 187 -6.37 9.63 0.73
C ILE A 187 -5.22 9.31 1.68
N ASP A 188 -4.19 10.15 1.69
CA ASP A 188 -3.03 10.02 2.56
C ASP A 188 -3.00 11.23 3.51
N THR A 189 -3.05 10.95 4.82
CA THR A 189 -3.17 11.99 5.85
C THR A 189 -1.80 12.24 6.46
N LYS A 190 -1.19 13.38 6.17
CA LYS A 190 0.08 13.78 6.75
C LYS A 190 -0.13 14.75 7.90
N THR A 191 0.58 14.52 8.99
CA THR A 191 0.59 15.42 10.14
C THR A 191 1.76 16.41 10.06
N ARG A 192 1.56 17.65 10.50
CA ARG A 192 2.59 18.69 10.47
C ARG A 192 2.77 19.40 11.82
N LEU A 193 4.02 19.75 12.12
CA LEU A 193 4.36 20.65 13.23
C LEU A 193 3.95 22.10 12.97
N ARG A 194 4.08 22.55 11.71
CA ARG A 194 3.72 23.92 11.31
C ARG A 194 2.31 23.94 10.76
N GLN A 195 1.51 24.91 11.22
CA GLN A 195 0.15 25.18 10.75
C GLN A 195 0.16 25.92 9.40
N SER A 196 0.81 25.33 8.41
CA SER A 196 0.87 25.84 7.03
C SER A 196 0.85 24.66 6.07
N LEU A 197 0.50 24.87 4.81
CA LEU A 197 0.74 23.83 3.80
C LEU A 197 2.27 23.64 3.61
N PRO A 198 2.71 22.41 3.30
CA PRO A 198 4.09 22.17 2.90
C PRO A 198 4.38 22.74 1.50
N SER A 199 5.65 22.95 1.17
CA SER A 199 6.05 23.33 -0.20
C SER A 199 5.85 22.17 -1.17
N ASP A 200 5.75 22.43 -2.47
CA ASP A 200 5.57 21.35 -3.47
C ASP A 200 6.70 20.31 -3.43
N ALA A 201 7.93 20.76 -3.14
CA ALA A 201 9.08 19.86 -2.95
C ALA A 201 8.85 18.83 -1.84
N GLN A 202 8.12 19.21 -0.77
CA GLN A 202 7.76 18.35 0.36
C GLN A 202 6.57 17.43 0.06
N LYS A 203 5.71 17.78 -0.91
CA LYS A 203 4.54 16.99 -1.28
C LYS A 203 4.88 15.81 -2.20
N ARG A 204 5.99 15.89 -2.96
CA ARG A 204 6.43 14.87 -3.94
C ARG A 204 6.40 13.44 -3.41
N ASN A 205 6.89 13.20 -2.19
CA ASN A 205 6.93 11.87 -1.59
C ASN A 205 5.50 11.33 -1.34
N GLY A 206 4.60 12.14 -0.77
CA GLY A 206 3.20 11.76 -0.56
C GLY A 206 2.45 11.51 -1.87
N ARG A 207 2.72 12.33 -2.91
CA ARG A 207 2.14 12.10 -4.25
C ARG A 207 2.59 10.75 -4.83
N LEU A 208 3.90 10.45 -4.77
CA LEU A 208 4.42 9.15 -5.22
C LEU A 208 3.82 7.99 -4.43
N GLN A 209 3.70 8.13 -3.10
CA GLN A 209 3.12 7.11 -2.24
C GLN A 209 1.68 6.75 -2.65
N LEU A 210 0.82 7.76 -2.81
CA LEU A 210 -0.56 7.56 -3.26
C LEU A 210 -0.64 6.94 -4.67
N MET A 211 0.20 7.38 -5.60
CA MET A 211 0.25 6.80 -6.94
C MET A 211 0.70 5.33 -6.91
N CYS A 212 1.68 4.98 -6.07
CA CYS A 212 2.05 3.59 -5.83
C CYS A 212 0.86 2.79 -5.28
N TYR A 213 0.18 3.27 -4.23
CA TYR A 213 -0.98 2.55 -3.68
C TYR A 213 -2.11 2.37 -4.67
N LYS A 214 -2.43 3.39 -5.48
CA LYS A 214 -3.41 3.26 -6.56
C LYS A 214 -3.00 2.18 -7.55
N ARG A 215 -1.73 2.16 -7.97
CA ARG A 215 -1.23 1.12 -8.88
C ARG A 215 -1.34 -0.27 -8.28
N LEU A 216 -1.03 -0.45 -6.99
CA LEU A 216 -1.18 -1.73 -6.31
C LEU A 216 -2.66 -2.17 -6.22
N TRP A 217 -3.56 -1.24 -5.87
CA TRP A 217 -5.00 -1.48 -5.80
C TRP A 217 -5.56 -1.90 -7.16
N ASP A 218 -5.31 -1.11 -8.21
CA ASP A 218 -5.81 -1.39 -9.55
C ASP A 218 -5.25 -2.73 -10.06
N THR A 219 -3.97 -3.05 -9.77
CA THR A 219 -3.37 -4.34 -10.13
C THR A 219 -4.14 -5.51 -9.50
N LEU A 220 -4.53 -5.42 -8.22
CA LEU A 220 -5.34 -6.47 -7.57
C LEU A 220 -6.73 -6.59 -8.18
N CYS A 221 -7.35 -5.48 -8.60
CA CYS A 221 -8.68 -5.46 -9.21
C CYS A 221 -8.70 -5.97 -10.67
N GLU A 222 -7.57 -5.92 -11.36
CA GLU A 222 -7.44 -6.25 -12.78
C GLU A 222 -6.75 -7.59 -13.04
N GLN A 223 -5.84 -8.00 -12.17
CA GLN A 223 -4.95 -9.14 -12.41
C GLN A 223 -5.08 -10.18 -11.30
N ALA A 224 -5.03 -11.45 -11.68
CA ALA A 224 -4.95 -12.53 -10.72
C ALA A 224 -3.58 -12.53 -10.03
N ILE A 225 -3.58 -12.76 -8.72
CA ILE A 225 -2.35 -12.91 -7.95
C ILE A 225 -1.59 -14.17 -8.44
N PRO A 226 -0.29 -14.07 -8.82
CA PRO A 226 0.50 -15.24 -9.21
C PRO A 226 0.86 -16.07 -7.97
N LEU A 227 -0.03 -16.99 -7.59
CA LEU A 227 0.05 -17.74 -6.33
C LEU A 227 1.34 -18.55 -6.19
N ASP A 228 1.76 -19.28 -7.22
CA ASP A 228 2.97 -20.11 -7.16
C ASP A 228 4.23 -19.24 -6.94
N GLU A 229 4.29 -18.09 -7.61
CA GLU A 229 5.36 -17.10 -7.40
C GLU A 229 5.30 -16.48 -6.01
N PHE A 230 4.10 -16.24 -5.48
CA PHE A 230 3.90 -15.75 -4.11
C PHE A 230 4.47 -16.73 -3.08
N PHE A 231 4.02 -17.99 -3.12
CA PHE A 231 4.49 -19.02 -2.19
C PHE A 231 5.99 -19.27 -2.30
N SER A 232 6.52 -19.32 -3.53
CA SER A 232 7.95 -19.50 -3.78
C SER A 232 8.78 -18.31 -3.25
N ASN A 233 8.42 -17.08 -3.62
CA ASN A 233 9.14 -15.87 -3.23
C ASN A 233 9.17 -15.67 -1.71
N PHE A 234 8.04 -15.92 -1.05
CA PHE A 234 7.93 -15.79 0.39
C PHE A 234 8.32 -17.06 1.14
N GLU A 235 8.73 -18.15 0.48
CA GLU A 235 9.07 -19.44 1.10
C GLU A 235 7.98 -19.92 2.08
N LEU A 236 6.75 -19.99 1.60
CA LEU A 236 5.58 -20.39 2.37
C LEU A 236 5.08 -21.75 1.89
N ASP A 237 4.55 -22.56 2.80
CA ASP A 237 3.87 -23.80 2.41
C ASP A 237 2.38 -23.51 2.13
N PRO A 238 1.91 -23.70 0.88
CA PRO A 238 0.52 -23.43 0.52
C PRO A 238 -0.50 -24.28 1.30
N LEU A 239 -0.11 -25.44 1.81
CA LEU A 239 -0.98 -26.39 2.50
C LEU A 239 -0.75 -26.41 4.02
N GLN A 240 0.14 -25.56 4.54
CA GLN A 240 0.32 -25.41 5.98
C GLN A 240 -1.01 -24.97 6.62
N GLU A 241 -1.44 -25.76 7.59
CA GLU A 241 -2.68 -25.52 8.32
C GLU A 241 -2.55 -24.25 9.16
N LEU A 242 -3.56 -23.37 9.07
CA LEU A 242 -3.66 -22.15 9.84
C LEU A 242 -4.04 -22.44 11.30
N SER A 243 -3.55 -21.60 12.21
CA SER A 243 -3.88 -21.69 13.63
C SER A 243 -5.39 -21.67 13.88
N LEU A 244 -5.84 -22.41 14.91
CA LEU A 244 -7.26 -22.51 15.28
C LEU A 244 -7.89 -21.13 15.58
N SER A 245 -7.13 -20.21 16.19
CA SER A 245 -7.53 -18.82 16.43
C SER A 245 -7.93 -18.12 15.12
N ILE A 246 -7.10 -18.23 14.08
CA ILE A 246 -7.32 -17.62 12.77
C ILE A 246 -8.51 -18.27 12.07
N ARG A 247 -8.59 -19.61 12.05
CA ARG A 247 -9.70 -20.32 11.41
C ARG A 247 -11.04 -20.02 12.07
N SER A 248 -11.09 -19.97 13.41
CA SER A 248 -12.28 -19.59 14.15
C SER A 248 -12.71 -18.17 13.80
N HIS A 249 -11.74 -17.24 13.76
CA HIS A 249 -12.02 -15.86 13.38
C HIS A 249 -12.60 -15.74 11.97
N ILE A 250 -12.02 -16.41 10.97
CA ILE A 250 -12.52 -16.42 9.57
C ILE A 250 -14.00 -16.82 9.50
N VAL A 251 -14.40 -17.83 10.28
CA VAL A 251 -15.79 -18.29 10.36
C VAL A 251 -16.68 -17.25 11.05
N ASP A 252 -16.23 -16.68 12.17
CA ASP A 252 -16.97 -15.67 12.94
C ASP A 252 -17.27 -14.41 12.13
N ILE A 253 -16.31 -13.92 11.35
CA ILE A 253 -16.50 -12.76 10.44
C ILE A 253 -17.12 -13.15 9.10
N LYS A 254 -17.53 -14.41 8.93
CA LYS A 254 -18.23 -14.93 7.75
C LYS A 254 -17.44 -14.65 6.46
N LEU A 255 -16.12 -14.81 6.49
CA LEU A 255 -15.30 -14.71 5.28
C LEU A 255 -15.57 -15.89 4.34
N SER A 256 -15.48 -17.11 4.89
CA SER A 256 -15.80 -18.36 4.21
C SER A 256 -16.22 -19.41 5.25
N SER A 257 -17.00 -20.41 4.85
CA SER A 257 -17.43 -21.51 5.71
C SER A 257 -16.31 -22.50 6.02
N LYS A 258 -15.25 -22.52 5.19
CA LYS A 258 -14.09 -23.39 5.40
C LYS A 258 -12.84 -22.79 4.77
N VAL A 259 -11.83 -22.57 5.59
CA VAL A 259 -10.45 -22.20 5.19
C VAL A 259 -9.51 -22.90 6.16
N ASP A 260 -8.77 -23.89 5.69
CA ASP A 260 -7.81 -24.66 6.48
C ASP A 260 -6.38 -24.14 6.30
N CYS A 261 -6.05 -23.58 5.13
CA CYS A 261 -4.69 -23.16 4.77
C CYS A 261 -4.64 -21.80 4.05
N LEU A 262 -3.42 -21.25 3.90
CA LEU A 262 -3.21 -19.94 3.26
C LEU A 262 -3.61 -19.93 1.78
N LYS A 263 -3.45 -21.05 1.05
CA LYS A 263 -3.87 -21.15 -0.36
C LYS A 263 -5.37 -20.96 -0.54
N GLU A 264 -6.18 -21.53 0.33
CA GLU A 264 -7.63 -21.36 0.30
C GLU A 264 -8.04 -19.91 0.60
N LEU A 265 -7.38 -19.27 1.58
CA LEU A 265 -7.61 -17.85 1.89
C LEU A 265 -7.26 -16.93 0.72
N LEU A 266 -6.16 -17.19 0.03
CA LEU A 266 -5.78 -16.44 -1.17
C LEU A 266 -6.77 -16.62 -2.33
N GLY A 267 -7.41 -17.79 -2.44
CA GLY A 267 -8.53 -18.00 -3.36
C GLY A 267 -9.71 -17.06 -3.05
N VAL A 268 -10.12 -16.98 -1.78
CA VAL A 268 -11.17 -16.05 -1.32
C VAL A 268 -10.79 -14.59 -1.62
N LEU A 269 -9.51 -14.24 -1.45
CA LEU A 269 -9.01 -12.90 -1.75
C LEU A 269 -9.07 -12.59 -3.25
N GLN A 270 -8.62 -13.51 -4.12
CA GLN A 270 -8.70 -13.34 -5.57
C GLN A 270 -10.15 -13.14 -6.02
N GLU A 271 -11.08 -13.98 -5.55
CA GLU A 271 -12.51 -13.85 -5.85
C GLU A 271 -13.06 -12.49 -5.41
N SER A 272 -12.71 -12.05 -4.19
CA SER A 272 -13.14 -10.77 -3.65
C SER A 272 -12.61 -9.58 -4.45
N CYS A 273 -11.37 -9.65 -4.96
CA CYS A 273 -10.80 -8.59 -5.78
C CYS A 273 -11.51 -8.40 -7.13
N THR A 274 -12.10 -9.46 -7.71
CA THR A 274 -12.77 -9.37 -9.03
C THR A 274 -13.98 -8.45 -9.05
N VAL A 275 -14.62 -8.22 -7.90
CA VAL A 275 -15.81 -7.36 -7.79
C VAL A 275 -15.48 -5.92 -7.37
N LEU A 276 -14.25 -5.65 -6.91
CA LEU A 276 -13.84 -4.32 -6.48
C LEU A 276 -13.72 -3.37 -7.68
N PRO A 277 -14.16 -2.10 -7.56
CA PRO A 277 -13.94 -1.12 -8.59
C PRO A 277 -12.48 -0.63 -8.62
N LEU A 278 -12.03 -0.18 -9.78
CA LEU A 278 -10.74 0.54 -9.88
C LEU A 278 -10.79 1.82 -9.05
N ALA A 279 -9.64 2.25 -8.55
CA ALA A 279 -9.56 3.48 -7.79
C ALA A 279 -9.81 4.71 -8.67
N ASP A 280 -10.36 5.77 -8.07
CA ASP A 280 -10.50 7.10 -8.67
C ASP A 280 -9.15 7.59 -9.23
N GLN A 281 -9.19 8.33 -10.32
CA GLN A 281 -8.01 8.96 -10.91
C GLN A 281 -7.56 10.18 -10.11
N LEU A 282 -8.47 10.81 -9.36
CA LEU A 282 -8.15 11.91 -8.46
C LEU A 282 -7.69 11.36 -7.10
N LEU A 283 -6.45 11.67 -6.72
CA LEU A 283 -5.82 11.29 -5.45
C LEU A 283 -5.76 12.50 -4.51
N LYS A 284 -5.77 12.28 -3.19
CA LYS A 284 -5.82 13.38 -2.21
C LYS A 284 -4.78 13.26 -1.10
N LEU A 285 -4.04 14.33 -0.90
CA LEU A 285 -3.23 14.55 0.31
C LEU A 285 -4.02 15.42 1.28
N ARG A 286 -4.12 14.98 2.54
CA ARG A 286 -4.73 15.75 3.64
C ARG A 286 -3.66 16.13 4.65
N TYR A 287 -3.64 17.39 5.08
CA TYR A 287 -2.69 17.88 6.07
C TYR A 287 -3.39 18.28 7.36
N GLU A 288 -3.03 17.64 8.47
CA GLU A 288 -3.53 17.98 9.80
C GLU A 288 -2.42 18.60 10.66
N TRP A 289 -2.80 19.53 11.53
CA TRP A 289 -1.88 20.11 12.50
C TRP A 289 -1.72 19.19 13.71
N GLN A 290 -0.48 18.87 14.08
CA GLN A 290 -0.21 17.89 15.14
C GLN A 290 -0.70 18.30 16.53
N VAL A 291 -0.91 19.60 16.78
CA VAL A 291 -1.26 20.10 18.12
C VAL A 291 -2.73 19.85 18.46
N ASP A 292 -3.65 20.21 17.56
CA ASP A 292 -5.09 20.14 17.83
C ASP A 292 -5.87 19.30 16.79
N ARG A 293 -5.16 18.69 15.83
CA ARG A 293 -5.71 17.86 14.74
C ARG A 293 -6.56 18.63 13.73
N SER A 294 -6.53 19.96 13.79
CA SER A 294 -7.24 20.80 12.83
C SER A 294 -6.71 20.59 11.40
N LEU A 295 -7.63 20.63 10.44
CA LEU A 295 -7.29 20.59 9.03
C LEU A 295 -6.50 21.85 8.65
N ILE A 296 -5.28 21.66 8.16
CA ILE A 296 -4.47 22.72 7.56
C ILE A 296 -4.92 22.96 6.12
N GLY A 297 -5.18 21.88 5.39
CA GLY A 297 -5.66 21.92 4.01
C GLY A 297 -5.54 20.58 3.30
N GLU A 298 -6.13 20.52 2.11
CA GLU A 298 -6.10 19.35 1.24
C GLU A 298 -5.50 19.73 -0.12
N GLU A 299 -4.87 18.77 -0.77
CA GLU A 299 -4.42 18.89 -2.16
C GLU A 299 -4.91 17.68 -2.95
N GLU A 300 -5.58 17.94 -4.06
CA GLU A 300 -6.00 16.90 -5.01
C GLU A 300 -5.11 16.96 -6.26
N PHE A 301 -4.76 15.78 -6.80
CA PHE A 301 -3.94 15.67 -8.00
C PHE A 301 -4.31 14.41 -8.79
N MET A 302 -4.12 14.47 -10.12
CA MET A 302 -4.42 13.36 -11.01
C MET A 302 -3.33 12.29 -10.95
N PHE A 303 -3.76 11.02 -11.02
CA PHE A 303 -2.87 9.89 -11.24
C PHE A 303 -2.19 9.97 -12.61
N ASP A 304 -0.86 9.84 -12.61
CA ASP A 304 -0.05 9.84 -13.83
C ASP A 304 0.63 8.46 -13.98
N PRO A 305 0.09 7.54 -14.79
CA PRO A 305 0.61 6.19 -14.92
C PRO A 305 2.00 6.14 -15.56
N ASP A 306 2.26 7.01 -16.54
CA ASP A 306 3.52 7.02 -17.28
C ASP A 306 4.64 7.59 -16.43
N TRP A 307 4.39 8.70 -15.74
CA TRP A 307 5.33 9.27 -14.79
C TRP A 307 5.62 8.29 -13.67
N LEU A 308 4.60 7.64 -13.09
CA LEU A 308 4.78 6.66 -12.03
C LEU A 308 5.66 5.50 -12.50
N LYS A 309 5.38 4.94 -13.67
CA LYS A 309 6.14 3.81 -14.22
C LYS A 309 7.60 4.19 -14.41
N GLN A 310 7.88 5.32 -15.05
CA GLN A 310 9.24 5.83 -15.23
C GLN A 310 9.94 6.03 -13.88
N ARG A 311 9.21 6.56 -12.89
CA ARG A 311 9.78 6.84 -11.58
C ARG A 311 10.07 5.58 -10.78
N ILE A 312 9.18 4.59 -10.79
CA ILE A 312 9.40 3.26 -10.20
C ILE A 312 10.62 2.62 -10.85
N GLN A 313 10.72 2.61 -12.18
CA GLN A 313 11.86 2.01 -12.89
C GLN A 313 13.18 2.69 -12.54
N PHE A 314 13.20 4.02 -12.42
CA PHE A 314 14.38 4.77 -11.95
C PHE A 314 14.82 4.36 -10.54
N HIS A 315 13.85 4.16 -9.63
CA HIS A 315 14.14 3.73 -8.26
C HIS A 315 14.52 2.25 -8.17
N LEU A 316 13.95 1.38 -9.01
CA LEU A 316 14.33 -0.03 -9.10
C LEU A 316 15.80 -0.20 -9.50
N GLN A 317 16.36 0.70 -10.32
CA GLN A 317 17.80 0.70 -10.63
C GLN A 317 18.68 0.87 -9.38
N PHE A 318 18.21 1.61 -8.37
CA PHE A 318 18.90 1.69 -7.07
C PHE A 318 18.77 0.36 -6.32
N TRP A 319 17.54 -0.16 -6.20
CA TRP A 319 17.26 -1.38 -5.44
C TRP A 319 17.91 -2.65 -6.00
N ASN A 320 18.04 -2.74 -7.32
CA ASN A 320 18.71 -3.86 -7.97
C ASN A 320 20.23 -3.67 -8.09
N GLY A 321 20.77 -2.55 -7.59
CA GLY A 321 22.20 -2.25 -7.60
C GLY A 321 22.77 -1.82 -8.95
N SER A 322 21.94 -1.59 -9.97
CA SER A 322 22.37 -1.10 -11.30
C SER A 322 22.76 0.38 -11.30
N ARG A 323 22.37 1.13 -10.25
CA ARG A 323 22.67 2.55 -10.07
C ARG A 323 23.10 2.83 -8.63
N GLU A 324 24.11 3.66 -8.47
CA GLU A 324 24.54 4.13 -7.15
C GLU A 324 23.59 5.21 -6.60
N SER A 325 23.55 5.34 -5.27
CA SER A 325 22.80 6.41 -4.61
C SER A 325 23.38 7.77 -4.92
N HIS A 326 22.52 8.75 -5.13
CA HIS A 326 22.90 10.14 -5.29
C HIS A 326 22.64 10.95 -4.03
N LEU A 327 23.44 12.01 -3.87
CA LEU A 327 23.12 13.08 -2.94
C LEU A 327 21.87 13.82 -3.40
N VAL A 328 21.24 14.52 -2.48
CA VAL A 328 20.17 15.46 -2.85
C VAL A 328 20.72 16.55 -3.78
N SER A 329 19.88 17.03 -4.70
CA SER A 329 20.21 18.19 -5.53
C SER A 329 20.41 19.45 -4.67
N GLN A 330 21.06 20.47 -5.24
CA GLN A 330 21.26 21.75 -4.55
C GLN A 330 19.95 22.37 -4.04
N SER A 331 18.86 22.24 -4.81
CA SER A 331 17.52 22.70 -4.44
C SER A 331 16.91 21.95 -3.24
N ASP A 332 17.41 20.75 -2.92
CA ASP A 332 16.93 19.86 -1.87
C ASP A 332 17.90 19.73 -0.68
N GLU A 333 19.02 20.48 -0.66
CA GLU A 333 20.00 20.46 0.44
C GLU A 333 19.39 20.82 1.80
N TRP A 334 18.27 21.54 1.82
CA TRP A 334 17.53 21.86 3.05
C TRP A 334 17.07 20.59 3.80
N LYS A 335 16.87 19.46 3.10
CA LYS A 335 16.53 18.16 3.71
C LYS A 335 17.63 17.65 4.65
N CYS A 336 18.89 17.99 4.36
CA CYS A 336 20.04 17.58 5.18
C CYS A 336 19.97 18.14 6.61
N ARG A 337 19.20 19.21 6.87
CA ARG A 337 18.97 19.75 8.23
C ARG A 337 18.18 18.79 9.13
N PHE A 338 17.51 17.81 8.55
CA PHE A 338 16.69 16.82 9.23
C PHE A 338 17.25 15.39 9.09
N CYS A 339 18.41 15.24 8.44
CA CYS A 339 19.00 13.93 8.18
C CYS A 339 20.05 13.57 9.26
N ALA A 340 19.84 12.44 9.94
CA ALA A 340 20.78 11.93 10.94
C ALA A 340 22.16 11.55 10.36
N PHE A 341 22.27 11.41 9.04
CA PHE A 341 23.52 11.05 8.34
C PHE A 341 24.19 12.24 7.64
N ALA A 342 23.69 13.48 7.81
CA ALA A 342 24.17 14.63 7.05
C ALA A 342 25.68 14.89 7.16
N ASP A 343 26.26 14.71 8.35
CA ASP A 343 27.70 14.93 8.54
C ASP A 343 28.55 13.85 7.88
N ARG A 344 28.02 12.63 7.76
CA ARG A 344 28.68 11.54 7.03
C ARG A 344 28.69 11.79 5.53
N CYS A 345 27.55 12.23 4.96
CA CYS A 345 27.49 12.64 3.56
C CYS A 345 28.59 13.66 3.24
N LYS A 346 28.78 14.66 4.10
CA LYS A 346 29.85 15.67 3.92
C LYS A 346 31.25 15.06 3.97
N SER A 347 31.50 14.13 4.90
CA SER A 347 32.82 13.51 5.07
C SER A 347 33.21 12.57 3.93
N GLU A 348 32.24 11.85 3.34
CA GLU A 348 32.48 10.92 2.23
C GLU A 348 32.60 11.63 0.88
N ASN A 349 32.03 12.84 0.74
CA ASN A 349 32.14 13.67 -0.47
C ASN A 349 33.41 14.55 -0.53
N GLN A 350 34.22 14.58 0.52
CA GLN A 350 35.50 15.32 0.56
C GLN A 350 36.70 14.41 0.20
N ARG A 351 36.45 13.14 -0.12
CA ARG A 351 37.42 12.20 -0.69
C ARG A 351 37.05 11.95 -2.14
#